data_AF-A0A966QS36-F1
#
_entry.id   AF-A0A966QS36-F1
#
_cell.length_a   1.000
_cell.length_b   1.000
_cell.length_c   1.000
_cell.angle_alpha   90.00
_cell.angle_beta   90.00
_cell.angle_gamma   90.00
#
_symmetry.space_group_name_H-M   'P 1'
#
loop_
_entity.id
_entity.type
_entity.pdbx_description
1 polymer ?
#
loop_
_entity_poly.entity_id
_entity_poly.type
_entity_poly.pdbx_seq_one_letter_code
_entity_poly.pdbx_strand_id
1 'polypeptide(L)'
;PFDPRCTEWLVEIPTEVSWANLPGADAVEINNFSAMAQFDFYMQVQKHYTAHNTSATIEFRDQEVEPLANAIHRAIEEGEGYISAALLARFDANATFPRLPFEPIDAATYQRLNAEVAERRRTECFFEALKRYDGGELLEAGPAGCDSDKCLLPLAKPSNN
;
A
#
# COMPACT_ATOMS: atom_id res chain seq x y z
N PRO A 1 23.53 3.18 16.25
CA PRO A 1 22.48 2.14 16.41
C PRO A 1 22.24 1.66 17.86
N PHE A 2 22.94 2.19 18.87
CA PHE A 2 22.81 1.77 20.28
C PHE A 2 22.52 2.95 21.22
N ASP A 3 21.82 3.98 20.71
CA ASP A 3 21.29 5.01 21.61
C ASP A 3 20.10 4.40 22.35
N PRO A 4 20.07 4.42 23.70
CA PRO A 4 18.99 3.80 24.47
C PRO A 4 17.62 4.43 24.22
N ARG A 5 17.55 5.58 23.55
CA ARG A 5 16.31 6.24 23.13
C ARG A 5 15.75 5.70 21.80
N CYS A 6 16.52 4.93 21.05
CA CYS A 6 16.11 4.38 19.75
C CYS A 6 15.39 3.05 19.96
N THR A 7 14.06 3.06 19.92
CA THR A 7 13.21 1.87 20.08
C THR A 7 12.71 1.29 18.76
N GLU A 8 13.02 1.94 17.65
CA GLU A 8 12.51 1.60 16.32
C GLU A 8 13.64 1.55 15.30
N TRP A 9 13.48 0.67 14.31
CA TRP A 9 14.44 0.50 13.22
C TRP A 9 13.72 0.63 11.88
N LEU A 10 14.29 1.45 11.00
CA LEU A 10 13.91 1.49 9.59
C LEU A 10 14.78 0.46 8.85
N VAL A 11 14.13 -0.46 8.15
CA VAL A 11 14.79 -1.42 7.27
C VAL A 11 14.31 -1.14 5.85
N GLU A 12 15.25 -0.76 4.99
CA GLU A 12 14.98 -0.44 3.59
C GLU A 12 15.30 -1.67 2.72
N ILE A 13 14.35 -2.05 1.86
CA ILE A 13 14.45 -3.24 1.02
C ILE A 13 14.34 -2.80 -0.44
N PRO A 14 15.46 -2.72 -1.19
CA PRO A 14 15.42 -2.43 -2.62
C PRO A 14 14.61 -3.51 -3.33
N THR A 15 13.54 -3.09 -4.01
CA THR A 15 12.59 -4.02 -4.65
C THR A 15 12.36 -3.60 -6.09
N GLU A 16 12.33 -4.58 -6.98
CA GLU A 16 11.99 -4.42 -8.38
C GLU A 16 10.81 -5.33 -8.71
N VAL A 17 9.90 -4.84 -9.53
CA VAL A 17 8.73 -5.59 -10.00
C VAL A 17 9.02 -6.17 -11.38
N SER A 18 8.69 -7.44 -11.59
CA SER A 18 9.03 -8.15 -12.82
C SER A 18 8.41 -7.52 -14.08
N TRP A 19 7.26 -6.85 -13.95
CA TRP A 19 6.58 -6.20 -15.06
C TRP A 19 7.32 -4.94 -15.54
N ALA A 20 8.10 -4.26 -14.69
CA ALA A 20 8.81 -3.04 -15.06
C ALA A 20 9.89 -3.28 -16.13
N ASN A 21 10.34 -4.53 -16.27
CA ASN A 21 11.33 -4.95 -17.26
C ASN A 21 10.73 -5.38 -18.59
N LEU A 22 9.40 -5.31 -18.76
CA LEU A 22 8.75 -5.64 -20.03
C LEU A 22 9.03 -4.53 -21.06
N PRO A 23 9.32 -4.86 -22.33
CA PRO A 23 9.57 -3.85 -23.37
C PRO A 23 8.40 -2.86 -23.48
N GLY A 24 8.70 -1.57 -23.34
CA GLY A 24 7.71 -0.48 -23.42
C GLY A 24 6.95 -0.19 -22.12
N ALA A 25 7.19 -0.93 -21.04
CA ALA A 25 6.61 -0.61 -19.73
C ALA A 25 7.13 0.73 -19.18
N ASP A 26 8.36 1.09 -19.52
CA ASP A 26 9.01 2.37 -19.22
C ASP A 26 8.38 3.58 -19.93
N ALA A 27 7.60 3.35 -21.00
CA ALA A 27 6.89 4.40 -21.70
C ALA A 27 5.57 4.80 -21.01
N VAL A 28 5.11 4.04 -20.01
CA VAL A 28 3.85 4.27 -19.31
C VAL A 28 4.14 4.74 -17.88
N GLU A 29 3.86 6.02 -17.63
CA GLU A 29 3.93 6.55 -16.27
C GLU A 29 2.71 6.08 -15.48
N ILE A 30 2.87 5.02 -14.68
CA ILE A 30 1.78 4.41 -13.89
C ILE A 30 1.11 5.42 -12.94
N ASN A 31 1.85 6.45 -12.52
CA ASN A 31 1.32 7.51 -11.68
C ASN A 31 0.34 8.45 -12.40
N ASN A 32 0.20 8.30 -13.71
CA ASN A 32 -0.71 9.11 -14.52
C ASN A 32 -1.95 8.34 -14.99
N PHE A 33 -2.19 7.12 -14.48
CA PHE A 33 -3.45 6.43 -14.74
C PHE A 33 -4.62 7.23 -14.17
N SER A 34 -5.54 7.61 -15.06
CA SER A 34 -6.74 8.34 -14.67
C SER A 34 -7.67 7.47 -13.85
N ALA A 35 -8.51 8.09 -13.03
CA ALA A 35 -9.55 7.40 -12.28
C ALA A 35 -10.51 6.64 -13.22
N MET A 36 -10.75 7.19 -14.41
CA MET A 36 -11.54 6.54 -15.47
C MET A 36 -10.89 5.27 -16.01
N ALA A 37 -9.58 5.29 -16.25
CA ALA A 37 -8.85 4.11 -16.73
C ALA A 37 -8.84 3.01 -15.64
N GLN A 38 -8.66 3.38 -14.38
CA GLN A 38 -8.75 2.46 -13.24
C GLN A 38 -10.15 1.83 -13.15
N PHE A 39 -11.20 2.65 -13.21
CA PHE A 39 -12.59 2.17 -13.16
C PHE A 39 -12.91 1.20 -14.30
N ASP A 40 -12.56 1.56 -15.54
CA ASP A 40 -12.79 0.68 -16.70
C ASP A 40 -12.06 -0.65 -16.53
N PHE A 41 -10.77 -0.62 -16.15
CA PHE A 41 -10.00 -1.84 -15.90
C PHE A 41 -10.66 -2.75 -14.86
N TYR A 42 -11.08 -2.21 -13.72
CA TYR A 42 -11.75 -3.01 -12.70
C TYR A 42 -13.11 -3.53 -13.15
N MET A 43 -13.86 -2.78 -13.96
CA MET A 43 -15.10 -3.26 -14.56
C MET A 43 -14.87 -4.41 -15.55
N GLN A 44 -13.78 -4.39 -16.32
CA GLN A 44 -13.40 -5.53 -17.16
C GLN A 44 -13.11 -6.78 -16.33
N VAL A 45 -12.38 -6.63 -15.22
CA VAL A 45 -12.11 -7.73 -14.26
C VAL A 45 -13.42 -8.28 -13.68
N GLN A 46 -14.34 -7.40 -13.29
CA GLN A 46 -15.63 -7.78 -12.74
C GLN A 46 -16.51 -8.53 -13.72
N LYS A 47 -16.54 -8.09 -14.99
CA LYS A 47 -17.40 -8.68 -16.03
C LYS A 47 -16.88 -10.02 -16.54
N HIS A 48 -15.55 -10.18 -16.61
CA HIS A 48 -14.95 -11.27 -17.39
C HIS A 48 -14.16 -12.29 -16.57
N TYR A 49 -13.71 -11.94 -15.36
CA TYR A 49 -12.74 -12.77 -14.62
C TYR A 49 -13.22 -13.17 -13.23
N THR A 50 -14.25 -12.53 -12.69
CA THR A 50 -14.72 -12.79 -11.32
C THR A 50 -16.22 -13.07 -11.29
N ALA A 51 -16.63 -13.95 -10.38
CA ALA A 51 -18.04 -14.25 -10.09
C ALA A 51 -18.50 -13.64 -8.76
N HIS A 52 -17.61 -12.93 -8.07
CA HIS A 52 -17.84 -12.25 -6.79
C HIS A 52 -17.31 -10.82 -6.89
N ASN A 53 -17.57 -10.00 -5.87
CA ASN A 53 -17.13 -8.61 -5.87
C ASN A 53 -15.61 -8.51 -5.84
N THR A 54 -15.06 -7.72 -6.76
CA THR A 54 -13.64 -7.37 -6.76
C THR A 54 -13.39 -6.24 -5.77
N SER A 55 -12.46 -6.46 -4.82
CA SER A 55 -11.96 -5.41 -3.94
C SER A 55 -10.91 -4.60 -4.67
N ALA A 56 -11.11 -3.29 -4.77
CA ALA A 56 -10.19 -2.36 -5.41
C ALA A 56 -10.19 -1.01 -4.70
N THR A 57 -9.16 -0.21 -4.94
CA THR A 57 -9.17 1.22 -4.60
C THR A 57 -8.96 2.00 -5.89
N ILE A 58 -9.88 2.92 -6.18
CA ILE A 58 -9.77 3.86 -7.29
C ILE A 58 -9.25 5.17 -6.71
N GLU A 59 -8.05 5.54 -7.14
CA GLU A 59 -7.41 6.78 -6.76
C GLU A 59 -7.78 7.87 -7.77
N PHE A 60 -8.23 9.03 -7.28
CA PHE A 60 -8.70 10.12 -8.14
C PHE A 60 -8.20 11.49 -7.69
N ARG A 61 -8.06 12.38 -8.66
CA ARG A 61 -7.79 13.81 -8.44
C ARG A 61 -9.09 14.61 -8.43
N ASP A 62 -9.02 15.83 -7.92
CA ASP A 62 -10.19 16.72 -7.82
C ASP A 62 -10.92 16.88 -9.17
N GLN A 63 -10.18 17.11 -10.26
CA GLN A 63 -10.75 17.25 -11.60
C GLN A 63 -11.37 15.97 -12.19
N GLU A 64 -11.12 14.81 -11.56
CA GLU A 64 -11.59 13.50 -12.03
C GLU A 64 -12.87 13.04 -11.31
N VAL A 65 -13.30 13.76 -10.26
CA VAL A 65 -14.50 13.43 -9.47
C VAL A 65 -15.74 13.36 -10.36
N GLU A 66 -16.03 14.42 -11.12
CA GLU A 66 -17.22 14.51 -11.96
C GLU A 66 -17.24 13.46 -13.08
N PRO A 67 -16.17 13.27 -13.88
CA PRO A 67 -16.12 12.18 -14.86
C PRO A 67 -16.35 10.79 -14.24
N LEU A 68 -15.70 10.50 -13.11
CA LEU A 68 -15.81 9.20 -12.44
C LEU A 68 -17.23 8.97 -11.90
N ALA A 69 -17.82 9.98 -11.24
CA ALA A 69 -19.17 9.90 -10.69
C ALA A 69 -20.21 9.62 -11.79
N ASN A 70 -20.11 10.32 -12.92
CA ASN A 70 -20.98 10.10 -14.08
C ASN A 70 -20.81 8.70 -14.67
N ALA A 71 -19.58 8.19 -14.75
CA ALA A 71 -19.32 6.85 -15.25
C ALA A 71 -19.89 5.76 -14.32
N ILE A 72 -19.74 5.91 -13.01
CA ILE A 72 -20.33 5.01 -12.01
C ILE A 72 -21.86 5.03 -12.10
N HIS A 73 -22.46 6.22 -12.16
CA HIS A 73 -23.91 6.37 -12.27
C HIS A 73 -24.45 5.68 -13.52
N ARG A 74 -23.84 5.93 -14.68
CA ARG A 74 -24.23 5.30 -15.95
C ARG A 74 -24.10 3.78 -15.89
N ALA A 75 -22.99 3.26 -15.36
CA ALA A 75 -22.79 1.81 -15.25
C ALA A 75 -23.88 1.13 -14.38
N ILE A 76 -24.34 1.82 -13.33
CA ILE A 76 -25.46 1.34 -12.49
C ILE A 76 -26.77 1.38 -13.28
N GLU A 77 -27.07 2.49 -13.95
CA GLU A 77 -28.30 2.69 -14.72
C GLU A 77 -28.43 1.69 -15.88
N GLU A 78 -27.33 1.42 -16.59
CA GLU A 78 -27.29 0.50 -17.73
C GLU A 78 -27.11 -0.98 -17.30
N GLY A 79 -26.96 -1.24 -16.01
CA GLY A 79 -26.85 -2.60 -15.47
C GLY A 79 -25.54 -3.30 -15.87
N GLU A 80 -24.44 -2.57 -15.97
CA GLU A 80 -23.14 -3.09 -16.40
C GLU A 80 -22.44 -4.00 -15.36
N GLY A 81 -23.05 -4.21 -14.20
CA GLY A 81 -22.51 -5.00 -13.09
C GLY A 81 -22.18 -4.15 -11.86
N TYR A 82 -21.77 -4.82 -10.77
CA TYR A 82 -21.42 -4.17 -9.50
C TYR A 82 -20.00 -4.55 -9.08
N ILE A 83 -19.23 -3.56 -8.62
CA ILE A 83 -17.91 -3.75 -7.99
C ILE A 83 -17.94 -3.25 -6.55
N SER A 84 -17.00 -3.73 -5.72
CA SER A 84 -16.77 -3.20 -4.38
C SER A 84 -15.43 -2.45 -4.35
N ALA A 85 -15.44 -1.23 -4.87
CA ALA A 85 -14.27 -0.36 -4.87
C ALA A 85 -14.37 0.71 -3.76
N ALA A 86 -13.26 0.93 -3.06
CA ALA A 86 -13.05 2.13 -2.26
C ALA A 86 -12.62 3.28 -3.19
N LEU A 87 -13.08 4.50 -2.90
CA LEU A 87 -12.65 5.71 -3.60
C LEU A 87 -11.69 6.47 -2.67
N LEU A 88 -10.47 6.74 -3.14
CA LEU A 88 -9.44 7.42 -2.36
C LEU A 88 -8.92 8.65 -3.10
N ALA A 89 -8.89 9.79 -2.42
CA ALA A 89 -8.28 10.99 -2.99
C ALA A 89 -6.77 10.79 -3.14
N ARG A 90 -6.26 11.04 -4.34
CA ARG A 90 -4.83 10.94 -4.64
C ARG A 90 -4.13 12.26 -4.34
N PHE A 91 -3.03 12.19 -3.61
CA PHE A 91 -2.17 13.34 -3.35
C PHE A 91 -0.92 13.26 -4.23
N ASP A 92 -0.72 14.24 -5.10
CA ASP A 92 0.51 14.37 -5.91
C ASP A 92 1.73 14.78 -5.11
N ALA A 93 1.50 15.29 -3.91
CA ALA A 93 2.57 15.66 -3.02
C ALA A 93 3.26 14.36 -2.54
N ASN A 94 4.37 14.00 -3.19
CA ASN A 94 5.45 13.17 -2.63
C ASN A 94 6.08 13.79 -1.35
N ALA A 95 5.40 14.73 -0.70
CA ALA A 95 6.00 15.74 0.15
C ALA A 95 5.20 15.89 1.44
N THR A 96 5.32 14.93 2.37
CA THR A 96 5.21 15.26 3.81
C THR A 96 5.73 14.21 4.78
N PHE A 97 6.19 13.02 4.35
CA PHE A 97 6.61 12.00 5.31
C PHE A 97 8.08 11.62 5.10
N PRO A 98 8.97 11.88 6.07
CA PRO A 98 10.40 11.63 5.93
C PRO A 98 10.79 10.13 5.86
N ARG A 99 9.80 9.22 5.90
CA ARG A 99 9.97 7.76 5.90
C ARG A 99 8.75 7.10 5.25
N LEU A 100 8.50 7.41 3.99
CA LEU A 100 7.43 6.74 3.26
C LEU A 100 7.73 5.23 3.22
N PRO A 101 6.71 4.37 3.35
CA PRO A 101 6.90 2.93 3.22
C PRO A 101 7.35 2.55 1.80
N PHE A 102 7.11 3.41 0.80
CA PHE A 102 7.58 3.26 -0.56
C PHE A 102 8.24 4.55 -1.05
N GLU A 103 9.45 4.43 -1.59
CA GLU A 103 10.19 5.52 -2.21
C GLU A 103 10.59 5.10 -3.64
N PRO A 104 10.10 5.78 -4.68
CA PRO A 104 10.53 5.51 -6.05
C PRO A 104 12.01 5.83 -6.22
N ILE A 105 12.78 4.89 -6.76
CA ILE A 105 14.22 5.04 -7.06
C ILE A 105 14.50 4.64 -8.51
N ASP A 106 15.59 5.18 -9.07
CA ASP A 106 16.03 4.79 -10.41
C ASP A 106 16.77 3.44 -10.42
N ALA A 107 16.95 2.88 -11.62
CA ALA A 107 17.61 1.59 -11.82
C ALA A 107 19.06 1.56 -11.31
N ALA A 108 19.80 2.68 -11.46
CA ALA A 108 21.19 2.76 -11.01
C ALA A 108 21.29 2.70 -9.47
N THR A 109 20.36 3.38 -8.79
CA THR A 109 20.22 3.40 -7.34
C THR A 109 19.83 2.02 -6.83
N TYR A 110 18.86 1.36 -7.46
CA TYR A 110 18.48 -0.02 -7.14
C TYR A 110 19.67 -0.99 -7.27
N GLN A 111 20.41 -0.94 -8.39
CA GLN A 111 21.57 -1.79 -8.61
C GLN A 111 22.67 -1.59 -7.55
N ARG A 112 22.96 -0.33 -7.20
CA ARG A 112 23.90 0.01 -6.15
C ARG A 112 23.46 -0.55 -4.79
N LEU A 113 22.21 -0.29 -4.39
CA LEU A 113 21.69 -0.73 -3.08
C LEU A 113 21.67 -2.26 -2.97
N ASN A 114 21.31 -2.97 -4.03
CA ASN A 114 21.37 -4.43 -4.06
C ASN A 114 22.80 -4.97 -3.93
N ALA A 115 23.77 -4.34 -4.59
CA ALA A 115 25.17 -4.71 -4.44
C ALA A 115 25.65 -4.53 -2.99
N GLU A 116 25.28 -3.41 -2.34
CA GLU A 116 25.60 -3.16 -0.94
C GLU A 116 24.92 -4.18 0.00
N VAL A 117 23.68 -4.59 -0.28
CA VAL A 117 22.99 -5.66 0.48
C VAL A 117 23.73 -6.98 0.34
N ALA A 118 24.18 -7.33 -0.87
CA ALA A 118 24.96 -8.54 -1.12
C ALA A 118 26.31 -8.52 -0.39
N GLU A 119 27.02 -7.38 -0.38
CA GLU A 119 28.29 -7.22 0.33
C GLU A 119 28.13 -7.40 1.86
N ARG A 120 27.03 -6.89 2.43
CA ARG A 120 26.74 -6.98 3.86
C ARG A 120 26.14 -8.33 4.28
N ARG A 121 25.72 -9.16 3.32
CA ARG A 121 25.05 -10.44 3.56
C ARG A 121 25.98 -11.40 4.28
N ARG A 122 25.54 -11.90 5.45
CA ARG A 122 26.32 -12.86 6.26
C ARG A 122 25.94 -14.32 6.03
N THR A 123 24.73 -14.57 5.55
CA THR A 123 24.22 -15.89 5.20
C THR A 123 23.25 -15.77 4.04
N GLU A 124 23.26 -16.77 3.16
CA GLU A 124 22.33 -16.89 2.04
C GLU A 124 21.07 -17.70 2.41
N CYS A 125 21.10 -18.41 3.54
CA CYS A 125 19.97 -19.20 3.99
C CYS A 125 19.14 -18.41 5.02
N PHE A 126 18.00 -17.90 4.58
CA PHE A 126 17.07 -17.21 5.46
C PHE A 126 16.66 -18.07 6.66
N PHE A 127 16.45 -19.37 6.47
CA PHE A 127 16.05 -20.27 7.55
C PHE A 127 17.16 -20.47 8.60
N GLU A 128 18.43 -20.50 8.19
CA GLU A 128 19.55 -20.53 9.14
C GLU A 128 19.66 -19.22 9.93
N ALA A 129 19.47 -18.08 9.25
CA ALA A 129 19.41 -16.78 9.90
C ALA A 129 18.26 -16.74 10.93
N LEU A 130 17.06 -17.16 10.51
CA LEU A 130 15.87 -17.18 11.35
C LEU A 130 16.08 -18.06 12.57
N LYS A 131 16.50 -19.32 12.40
CA LYS A 131 16.78 -20.25 13.51
C LYS A 131 17.75 -19.73 14.55
N ARG A 132 18.70 -18.87 14.16
CA ARG A 132 19.66 -18.27 15.08
C ARG A 132 19.00 -17.27 16.03
N TYR A 133 17.95 -16.60 15.58
CA TYR A 133 17.24 -15.55 16.33
C TYR A 133 15.85 -15.97 16.81
N ASP A 134 15.32 -17.08 16.29
CA ASP A 134 14.09 -17.70 16.72
C ASP A 134 14.29 -18.32 18.10
N GLY A 135 13.84 -17.59 19.13
CA GLY A 135 13.90 -17.98 20.53
C GLY A 135 12.73 -18.86 20.99
N GLY A 136 11.88 -19.35 20.08
CA GLY A 136 10.61 -20.00 20.41
C GLY A 136 9.46 -19.01 20.58
N GLU A 137 8.38 -19.41 21.26
CA GLU A 137 7.22 -18.53 21.53
C GLU A 137 7.63 -17.34 22.41
N LEU A 138 7.77 -16.18 21.77
CA LEU A 138 7.81 -14.89 22.43
C LEU A 138 6.36 -14.42 22.60
N LEU A 139 5.94 -14.23 23.86
CA LEU A 139 4.70 -13.53 24.20
C LEU A 139 4.85 -12.05 23.88
N GLU A 140 4.84 -11.70 22.58
CA GLU A 140 4.71 -10.32 22.15
C GLU A 140 3.22 -9.95 22.12
N ALA A 141 2.79 -9.23 23.15
CA ALA A 141 1.51 -8.52 23.11
C ALA A 141 1.69 -7.31 22.19
N GLY A 142 1.47 -7.50 20.88
CA GLY A 142 1.21 -6.38 19.99
C GLY A 142 -0.02 -5.61 20.47
N PRO A 143 -0.09 -4.27 20.29
CA PRO A 143 -1.28 -3.53 20.65
C PRO A 143 -2.48 -4.15 19.93
N ALA A 144 -3.52 -4.51 20.69
CA ALA A 144 -4.74 -5.00 20.11
C ALA A 144 -5.30 -3.90 19.19
N GLY A 145 -6.04 -4.26 18.12
CA GLY A 145 -6.64 -3.27 17.22
C GLY A 145 -7.58 -2.26 17.91
N CYS A 146 -7.95 -2.51 19.16
CA CYS A 146 -8.74 -1.61 20.02
C CYS A 146 -7.89 -0.75 20.97
N ASP A 147 -6.57 -0.89 21.00
CA ASP A 147 -5.65 -0.07 21.82
C ASP A 147 -5.38 1.31 21.20
N SER A 148 -6.05 1.66 20.09
CA SER A 148 -6.16 3.06 19.70
C SER A 148 -6.82 3.83 20.84
N ASP A 149 -6.28 5.00 21.21
CA ASP A 149 -6.70 5.86 22.32
C ASP A 149 -8.21 6.21 22.38
N LYS A 150 -9.01 5.80 21.39
CA LYS A 150 -10.48 5.89 21.41
C LYS A 150 -11.14 5.08 22.54
N CYS A 151 -10.50 4.04 23.07
CA CYS A 151 -11.05 3.25 24.18
C CYS A 151 -10.80 3.88 25.57
N LEU A 152 -10.07 5.00 25.65
CA LEU A 152 -9.78 5.71 26.91
C LEU A 152 -10.79 6.81 27.24
N LEU A 153 -11.99 6.80 26.62
CA LEU A 153 -13.08 7.66 27.09
C LEU A 153 -13.46 7.24 28.52
N PRO A 154 -13.43 8.14 29.51
CA PRO A 154 -13.86 7.82 30.86
C PRO A 154 -15.31 7.32 30.83
N LEU A 155 -15.57 6.17 31.48
CA LEU A 155 -16.92 5.63 31.74
C LEU A 155 -17.75 6.50 32.70
N ALA A 156 -17.44 7.79 32.81
CA ALA A 156 -18.16 8.72 33.66
C ALA A 156 -19.58 8.87 33.12
N LYS A 157 -20.56 8.33 33.86
CA LYS A 157 -21.98 8.59 33.61
C LYS A 157 -22.21 10.11 33.70
N PRO A 158 -22.96 10.71 32.77
CA PRO A 158 -23.31 12.11 32.87
C PRO A 158 -24.08 12.35 34.17
N SER A 159 -23.62 13.32 34.95
CA SER A 159 -24.33 13.84 36.11
C SER A 159 -25.50 14.68 35.59
N ASN A 160 -26.72 14.20 35.76
CA ASN A 160 -27.91 15.02 35.50
C ASN A 160 -27.94 16.17 36.52
N ASN A 161 -27.79 17.40 36.03
CA ASN A 161 -28.36 18.59 36.66
C ASN A 161 -29.51 19.08 35.79
#